data_AF-A0A521WUH1-F1
#
_entry.id   AF-A0A521WUH1-F1
#
_cell.length_a   1.000
_cell.length_b   1.000
_cell.length_c   1.000
_cell.angle_alpha   90.00
_cell.angle_beta   90.00
_cell.angle_gamma   90.00
#
_symmetry.space_group_name_H-M   'P 1'
#
loop_
_entity.id
_entity.type
_entity.pdbx_description
1 polymer ?
#
loop_
_entity_poly.entity_id
_entity_poly.type
_entity_poly.pdbx_seq_one_letter_code
_entity_poly.pdbx_strand_id
1 'polypeptide(L)'
;MKKLAFVCASLLLLLSTSVFAQGDSKSALEHANAAVTHGKAGHTPVLVEHAKAALEDTLAASIAAKGVSKNHLDAGAKELQEAIDHGTMGHVGQATAHAEAAVEHIKASSK
;
A
#
# COMPACT_ATOMS: atom_id res chain seq x y z
N MET A 1 -6.18 -60.83 24.97
CA MET A 1 -5.11 -60.24 24.13
C MET A 1 -5.80 -59.37 23.08
N LYS A 2 -6.14 -58.11 23.35
CA LYS A 2 -5.35 -56.87 23.23
C LYS A 2 -4.99 -56.51 21.77
N LYS A 3 -5.79 -55.63 21.14
CA LYS A 3 -5.46 -54.51 20.22
C LYS A 3 -6.70 -53.57 20.17
N LEU A 4 -6.93 -52.67 21.14
CA LEU A 4 -6.51 -51.25 21.13
C LEU A 4 -6.46 -50.68 19.70
N ALA A 5 -7.52 -50.04 19.19
CA ALA A 5 -7.96 -48.65 19.42
C ALA A 5 -6.91 -47.62 18.98
N PHE A 6 -7.18 -46.92 17.87
CA PHE A 6 -6.65 -45.58 17.50
C PHE A 6 -7.44 -45.08 16.28
N VAL A 7 -8.65 -44.52 16.47
CA VAL A 7 -8.96 -43.10 16.69
C VAL A 7 -8.73 -42.23 15.46
N CYS A 8 -9.86 -41.78 14.90
CA CYS A 8 -10.11 -40.81 13.84
C CYS A 8 -9.52 -39.41 14.06
N ALA A 9 -8.22 -39.27 14.23
CA ALA A 9 -7.58 -37.98 14.48
C ALA A 9 -6.62 -37.51 13.36
N SER A 10 -6.90 -37.81 12.10
CA SER A 10 -6.35 -37.06 10.95
C SER A 10 -7.21 -35.83 10.62
N LEU A 11 -7.69 -35.18 11.69
CA LEU A 11 -8.39 -33.90 11.69
C LEU A 11 -7.35 -32.78 11.47
N LEU A 12 -7.44 -32.13 10.32
CA LEU A 12 -7.19 -30.69 10.15
C LEU A 12 -5.86 -30.12 10.69
N LEU A 13 -4.70 -30.61 10.22
CA LEU A 13 -3.42 -29.95 10.52
C LEU A 13 -2.60 -29.60 9.26
N LEU A 14 -3.27 -29.03 8.25
CA LEU A 14 -2.63 -28.34 7.13
C LEU A 14 -3.17 -26.91 6.96
N LEU A 15 -3.66 -26.30 8.04
CA LEU A 15 -3.73 -24.84 8.16
C LEU A 15 -2.31 -24.31 8.42
N SER A 16 -1.39 -24.60 7.52
CA SER A 16 -0.04 -24.04 7.53
C SER A 16 -0.14 -22.59 7.11
N THR A 17 -0.43 -21.76 8.10
CA THR A 17 0.04 -20.38 8.24
C THR A 17 0.43 -19.73 6.93
N SER A 18 -0.54 -19.16 6.23
CA SER A 18 -0.25 -17.99 5.40
C SER A 18 0.24 -16.93 6.38
N VAL A 19 1.56 -16.89 6.64
CA VAL A 19 2.24 -15.70 7.12
C VAL A 19 2.06 -14.72 6.00
N PHE A 20 0.91 -14.06 6.05
CA PHE A 20 0.57 -13.00 5.18
C PHE A 20 1.53 -11.89 5.62
N ALA A 21 2.60 -11.69 4.85
CA ALA A 21 3.52 -10.60 5.06
C ALA A 21 2.64 -9.36 5.23
N GLN A 22 2.62 -8.82 6.44
CA GLN A 22 1.93 -7.57 6.74
C GLN A 22 2.45 -6.59 5.71
N GLY A 23 1.58 -6.17 4.77
CA GLY A 23 1.99 -5.54 3.52
C GLY A 23 2.97 -4.41 3.80
N ASP A 24 4.25 -4.62 3.49
CA ASP A 24 5.30 -3.67 3.82
C ASP A 24 5.12 -2.45 2.91
N SER A 25 4.48 -1.41 3.46
CA SER A 25 4.17 -0.18 2.74
C SER A 25 5.40 0.74 2.63
N LYS A 26 6.60 0.26 2.97
CA LYS A 26 7.83 1.03 2.91
C LYS A 26 8.18 1.49 1.49
N SER A 27 8.10 0.60 0.50
CA SER A 27 8.36 0.95 -0.91
C SER A 27 7.37 2.00 -1.41
N ALA A 28 6.07 1.82 -1.13
CA ALA A 28 5.02 2.81 -1.42
C ALA A 28 5.37 4.18 -0.81
N LEU A 29 5.83 4.19 0.44
CA LEU A 29 6.19 5.41 1.15
C LEU A 29 7.44 6.08 0.56
N GLU A 30 8.46 5.31 0.17
CA GLU A 30 9.67 5.83 -0.48
C GLU A 30 9.32 6.52 -1.80
N HIS A 31 8.54 5.87 -2.66
CA HIS A 31 8.07 6.46 -3.91
C HIS A 31 7.16 7.67 -3.68
N ALA A 32 6.23 7.62 -2.72
CA ALA A 32 5.36 8.77 -2.43
C ALA A 32 6.15 10.00 -1.93
N ASN A 33 7.17 9.82 -1.08
CA ASN A 33 8.05 10.92 -0.66
C ASN A 33 8.91 11.46 -1.82
N ALA A 34 9.35 10.61 -2.74
CA ALA A 34 10.04 11.04 -3.95
C ALA A 34 9.11 11.87 -4.85
N ALA A 35 7.85 11.46 -5.00
CA ALA A 35 6.84 12.24 -5.73
C ALA A 35 6.65 13.64 -5.13
N VAL A 36 6.56 13.74 -3.79
CA VAL A 36 6.51 15.04 -3.08
C VAL A 36 7.76 15.87 -3.34
N THR A 37 8.94 15.25 -3.24
CA THR A 37 10.24 15.94 -3.44
C THR A 37 10.34 16.52 -4.85
N HIS A 38 10.03 15.72 -5.86
CA HIS A 38 10.05 16.15 -7.26
C HIS A 38 8.93 17.15 -7.57
N GLY A 39 7.77 17.02 -6.93
CA GLY A 39 6.68 17.99 -6.99
C GLY A 39 7.07 19.37 -6.52
N LYS A 40 7.69 19.45 -5.33
CA LYS A 40 8.23 20.70 -4.78
C LYS A 40 9.30 21.34 -5.66
N ALA A 41 10.04 20.53 -6.42
CA ALA A 41 11.02 20.99 -7.39
C ALA A 41 10.42 21.37 -8.76
N GLY A 42 9.11 21.22 -8.96
CA GLY A 42 8.46 21.49 -10.25
C GLY A 42 8.71 20.41 -11.32
N HIS A 43 9.30 19.28 -10.95
CA HIS A 43 9.62 18.17 -11.85
C HIS A 43 8.39 17.28 -12.09
N THR A 44 7.34 17.84 -12.70
CA THR A 44 6.02 17.17 -12.85
C THR A 44 6.10 15.76 -13.45
N PRO A 45 6.88 15.49 -14.52
CA PRO A 45 6.97 14.13 -15.06
C PRO A 45 7.54 13.12 -14.06
N VAL A 46 8.54 13.53 -13.27
CA VAL A 46 9.18 12.67 -12.27
C VAL A 46 8.30 12.48 -11.05
N LEU A 47 7.52 13.50 -10.65
CA LEU A 47 6.44 13.34 -9.67
C LEU A 47 5.49 12.23 -10.12
N VAL A 48 4.99 12.31 -11.36
CA VAL A 48 3.99 11.34 -11.88
C VAL A 48 4.56 9.93 -11.93
N GLU A 49 5.84 9.78 -12.32
CA GLU A 49 6.52 8.49 -12.33
C GLU A 49 6.54 7.85 -10.93
N HIS A 50 7.01 8.60 -9.93
CA HIS A 50 7.03 8.12 -8.56
C HIS A 50 5.63 7.92 -7.97
N ALA A 51 4.65 8.76 -8.31
CA ALA A 51 3.27 8.58 -7.85
C ALA A 51 2.64 7.29 -8.40
N LYS A 52 2.94 6.89 -9.64
CA LYS A 52 2.50 5.62 -10.23
C LYS A 52 3.11 4.41 -9.51
N ALA A 53 4.42 4.44 -9.25
CA ALA A 53 5.09 3.37 -8.51
C ALA A 53 4.54 3.25 -7.08
N ALA A 54 4.34 4.38 -6.40
CA ALA A 54 3.71 4.40 -5.08
C ALA A 54 2.28 3.84 -5.13
N LEU A 55 1.52 4.12 -6.18
CA LEU A 55 0.13 3.65 -6.33
C LEU A 55 0.08 2.13 -6.46
N GLU A 56 0.96 1.57 -7.30
CA GLU A 56 1.08 0.11 -7.46
C GLU A 56 1.38 -0.58 -6.13
N ASP A 57 2.41 -0.11 -5.41
CA ASP A 57 2.78 -0.66 -4.11
C ASP A 57 1.67 -0.49 -3.06
N THR A 58 0.99 0.66 -3.06
CA THR A 58 -0.11 0.95 -2.12
C THR A 58 -1.32 0.05 -2.38
N LEU A 59 -1.67 -0.20 -3.65
CA LEU A 59 -2.75 -1.12 -4.02
C LEU A 59 -2.41 -2.56 -3.64
N ALA A 60 -1.17 -2.99 -3.89
CA ALA A 60 -0.69 -4.30 -3.47
C ALA A 60 -0.78 -4.49 -1.95
N ALA A 61 -0.34 -3.48 -1.17
CA ALA A 61 -0.48 -3.47 0.28
C ALA A 61 -1.95 -3.42 0.74
N SER A 62 -2.83 -2.73 0.00
CA SER A 62 -4.24 -2.61 0.36
C SER A 62 -5.03 -3.91 0.16
N ILE A 63 -4.75 -4.68 -0.90
CA ILE A 63 -5.32 -6.02 -1.12
C ILE A 63 -5.00 -6.95 0.08
N ALA A 64 -3.82 -6.72 0.62
CA ALA A 64 -3.22 -7.43 1.72
C ALA A 64 -3.76 -7.05 3.11
N ALA A 65 -4.16 -5.79 3.27
CA ALA A 65 -4.55 -5.21 4.55
C ALA A 65 -6.03 -5.47 4.91
N LYS A 66 -6.36 -5.24 6.18
CA LYS A 66 -7.74 -5.29 6.71
C LYS A 66 -7.97 -4.14 7.67
N GLY A 67 -9.23 -3.82 7.93
CA GLY A 67 -9.63 -2.82 8.93
C GLY A 67 -9.08 -1.42 8.65
N VAL A 68 -8.66 -0.72 9.69
CA VAL A 68 -8.20 0.68 9.63
C VAL A 68 -6.98 0.85 8.71
N SER A 69 -6.05 -0.12 8.74
CA SER A 69 -4.88 -0.12 7.85
C SER A 69 -5.30 -0.10 6.37
N LYS A 70 -6.26 -0.96 5.99
CA LYS A 70 -6.82 -0.97 4.63
C LYS A 70 -7.47 0.35 4.26
N ASN A 71 -8.26 0.94 5.16
CA ASN A 71 -8.93 2.22 4.89
C ASN A 71 -7.92 3.34 4.59
N HIS A 72 -6.80 3.37 5.33
CA HIS A 72 -5.73 4.31 5.07
C HIS A 72 -5.00 4.03 3.75
N LEU A 73 -4.72 2.76 3.42
CA LEU A 73 -4.10 2.42 2.13
C LEU A 73 -5.02 2.75 0.94
N ASP A 74 -6.32 2.48 1.04
CA ASP A 74 -7.30 2.84 0.01
C ASP A 74 -7.39 4.37 -0.17
N ALA A 75 -7.37 5.14 0.92
CA ALA A 75 -7.32 6.59 0.86
C ALA A 75 -6.00 7.10 0.25
N GLY A 76 -4.87 6.53 0.64
CA GLY A 76 -3.57 6.85 0.06
C GLY A 76 -3.49 6.56 -1.44
N ALA A 77 -4.04 5.43 -1.89
CA ALA A 77 -4.14 5.08 -3.31
C ALA A 77 -4.99 6.09 -4.08
N LYS A 78 -6.11 6.54 -3.51
CA LYS A 78 -6.94 7.59 -4.12
C LYS A 78 -6.16 8.89 -4.29
N GLU A 79 -5.49 9.36 -3.24
CA GLU A 79 -4.67 10.56 -3.30
C GLU A 79 -3.53 10.44 -4.34
N LEU A 80 -2.91 9.27 -4.47
CA LEU A 80 -1.90 9.04 -5.53
C LEU A 80 -2.50 9.10 -6.93
N GLN A 81 -3.72 8.60 -7.13
CA GLN A 81 -4.41 8.73 -8.41
C GLN A 81 -4.69 10.20 -8.74
N GLU A 82 -5.17 10.99 -7.78
CA GLU A 82 -5.36 12.44 -7.96
C GLU A 82 -4.01 13.15 -8.24
N ALA A 83 -2.93 12.73 -7.59
CA ALA A 83 -1.58 13.26 -7.87
C ALA A 83 -1.15 12.99 -9.32
N ILE A 84 -1.44 11.79 -9.85
CA ILE A 84 -1.18 11.42 -11.24
C ILE A 84 -2.05 12.26 -12.18
N ASP A 85 -3.35 12.36 -11.91
CA ASP A 85 -4.29 13.08 -12.77
C ASP A 85 -3.92 14.57 -12.85
N HIS A 86 -3.72 15.22 -11.70
CA HIS A 86 -3.25 16.60 -11.66
C HIS A 86 -1.85 16.77 -12.27
N GLY A 87 -0.93 15.83 -12.04
CA GLY A 87 0.41 15.89 -12.61
C GLY A 87 0.38 15.79 -14.14
N THR A 88 -0.43 14.90 -14.71
CA THR A 88 -0.59 14.75 -16.16
C THR A 88 -1.27 15.96 -16.81
N MET A 89 -2.10 16.71 -16.07
CA MET A 89 -2.63 18.01 -16.49
C MET A 89 -1.63 19.17 -16.35
N GLY A 90 -0.41 18.93 -15.83
CA GLY A 90 0.58 19.97 -15.58
C GLY A 90 0.32 20.78 -14.30
N HIS A 91 -0.67 20.39 -13.49
CA HIS A 91 -1.05 21.04 -12.23
C HIS A 91 -0.12 20.64 -11.07
N VAL A 92 1.19 20.93 -11.19
CA VAL A 92 2.21 20.41 -10.27
C VAL A 92 1.95 20.71 -8.79
N GLY A 93 1.37 21.87 -8.47
CA GLY A 93 1.03 22.23 -7.09
C GLY A 93 -0.04 21.33 -6.48
N GLN A 94 -1.12 21.07 -7.23
CA GLN A 94 -2.19 20.16 -6.81
C GLN A 94 -1.69 18.72 -6.75
N ALA A 95 -0.90 18.31 -7.75
CA ALA A 95 -0.26 16.99 -7.77
C ALA A 95 0.62 16.75 -6.54
N THR A 96 1.39 17.77 -6.13
CA THR A 96 2.25 17.70 -4.94
C THR A 96 1.43 17.60 -3.66
N ALA A 97 0.35 18.39 -3.53
CA ALA A 97 -0.52 18.35 -2.36
C ALA A 97 -1.19 16.97 -2.18
N HIS A 98 -1.65 16.37 -3.27
CA HIS A 98 -2.19 15.01 -3.27
C HIS A 98 -1.12 13.97 -2.92
N ALA A 99 0.11 14.09 -3.44
CA ALA A 99 1.22 13.23 -3.05
C ALA A 99 1.57 13.36 -1.54
N GLU A 100 1.45 14.55 -0.95
CA GLU A 100 1.64 14.75 0.48
C GLU A 100 0.55 14.06 1.31
N ALA A 101 -0.72 14.21 0.91
CA ALA A 101 -1.84 13.53 1.55
C ALA A 101 -1.71 12.00 1.47
N ALA A 102 -1.23 11.49 0.33
CA ALA A 102 -0.91 10.07 0.19
C ALA A 102 0.15 9.60 1.19
N VAL A 103 1.24 10.36 1.37
CA VAL A 103 2.30 10.05 2.36
C VAL A 103 1.72 9.96 3.78
N GLU A 104 0.80 10.85 4.15
CA GLU A 104 0.18 10.84 5.48
C GLU A 104 -0.67 9.57 5.70
N HIS A 105 -1.48 9.21 4.71
CA HIS A 105 -2.30 8.01 4.76
C HIS A 105 -1.46 6.72 4.78
N ILE A 106 -0.43 6.61 3.94
CA ILE A 106 0.46 5.44 3.92
C ILE A 106 1.21 5.30 5.25
N LYS A 107 1.63 6.39 5.89
CA LYS A 107 2.22 6.33 7.25
C LYS A 107 1.21 5.89 8.31
N ALA A 108 -0.06 6.32 8.18
CA ALA A 108 -1.12 5.97 9.11
C ALA A 108 -1.58 4.52 8.99
N SER A 109 -1.36 3.84 7.85
CA SER A 109 -1.72 2.43 7.68
C SER A 109 -0.93 1.46 8.56
N SER A 110 0.21 1.91 9.09
CA SER A 110 1.16 1.11 9.88
C SER A 110 1.13 1.46 11.38
N LYS A 111 0.14 2.24 11.83
CA LYS A 111 -0.08 2.58 13.25
C LYS A 111 -1.19 1.73 13.83
#